data_AF-A0A933APX5-F1
#
_entry.id   AF-A0A933APX5-F1
#
_cell.length_a   1.000
_cell.length_b   1.000
_cell.length_c   1.000
_cell.angle_alpha   90.00
_cell.angle_beta   90.00
_cell.angle_gamma   90.00
#
_symmetry.space_group_name_H-M   'P 1'
#
loop_
_entity.id
_entity.type
_entity.pdbx_description
1 polymer ?
#
loop_
_entity_poly.entity_id
_entity_poly.type
_entity_poly.pdbx_seq_one_letter_code
_entity_poly.pdbx_strand_id
1 'polypeptide(L)'
;MAQLTTGVRERIEFLLDHLIQEWENLPRAEREIDQWDLIEQIDYIEEWTPTEGLRHELEGYAAKGLLDSDQQARYEKLQRLVAENRPILNRLRES
;
A
#
# COMPACT_ATOMS: atom_id res chain seq x y z
N MET A 1 -11.01 -27.75 -3.63
CA MET A 1 -10.86 -26.62 -2.69
C MET A 1 -9.43 -26.06 -2.63
N ALA A 2 -8.38 -26.83 -2.95
CA ALA A 2 -6.98 -26.36 -2.92
C ALA A 2 -6.62 -25.25 -3.94
N GLN A 3 -7.38 -25.10 -5.03
CA GLN A 3 -7.06 -24.13 -6.10
C GLN A 3 -7.50 -22.69 -5.75
N LEU A 4 -8.58 -22.55 -4.98
CA LEU A 4 -9.07 -21.26 -4.47
C LEU A 4 -8.13 -20.69 -3.40
N THR A 5 -7.54 -21.55 -2.57
CA THR A 5 -6.59 -21.14 -1.52
C THR A 5 -5.26 -20.64 -2.09
N THR A 6 -4.80 -21.21 -3.21
CA THR A 6 -3.57 -20.75 -3.87
C THR A 6 -3.74 -19.34 -4.46
N GLY A 7 -4.86 -19.07 -5.14
CA GLY A 7 -5.11 -17.74 -5.72
C GLY A 7 -5.26 -16.64 -4.66
N VAL A 8 -5.89 -16.95 -3.52
CA VAL A 8 -5.96 -16.00 -2.39
C VAL A 8 -4.58 -15.73 -1.80
N ARG A 9 -3.76 -16.77 -1.63
CA ARG A 9 -2.39 -16.61 -1.13
C ARG A 9 -1.55 -15.73 -2.05
N GLU A 10 -1.55 -16.02 -3.35
CA GLU A 10 -0.83 -15.22 -4.36
C GLU A 10 -1.32 -13.78 -4.42
N ARG A 11 -2.63 -13.55 -4.24
CA ARG A 11 -3.18 -12.20 -4.15
C ARG A 11 -2.69 -11.46 -2.90
N ILE A 12 -2.67 -12.12 -1.74
CA ILE A 12 -2.14 -11.53 -0.50
C ILE A 12 -0.65 -11.18 -0.66
N GLU A 13 0.14 -12.07 -1.27
CA GLU A 13 1.55 -11.82 -1.58
C GLU A 13 1.73 -10.58 -2.44
N PHE A 14 1.00 -10.50 -3.55
CA PHE A 14 1.01 -9.34 -4.44
C PHE A 14 0.64 -8.04 -3.71
N LEU A 15 -0.43 -8.08 -2.91
CA LEU A 15 -0.90 -6.91 -2.15
C LEU A 15 0.17 -6.45 -1.15
N LEU A 16 0.78 -7.38 -0.42
CA LEU A 16 1.83 -7.07 0.55
C LEU A 16 3.05 -6.45 -0.11
N ASP A 17 3.56 -7.05 -1.20
CA ASP A 17 4.74 -6.52 -1.90
C ASP A 17 4.49 -5.14 -2.48
N HIS A 18 3.37 -4.99 -3.21
CA HIS A 18 3.03 -3.72 -3.84
C HIS A 18 2.82 -2.62 -2.78
N LEU A 19 1.99 -2.87 -1.77
CA LEU A 19 1.70 -1.85 -0.76
C LEU A 19 2.95 -1.48 0.05
N ILE A 20 3.78 -2.44 0.46
CA ILE A 20 5.03 -2.12 1.17
C ILE A 20 5.92 -1.23 0.31
N GLN A 21 6.09 -1.56 -0.97
CA GLN A 21 6.89 -0.76 -1.87
C GLN A 21 6.36 0.67 -2.03
N GLU A 22 5.05 0.85 -2.25
CA GLU A 22 4.44 2.19 -2.38
C GLU A 22 4.63 3.02 -1.12
N TRP A 23 4.36 2.43 0.05
CA TRP A 23 4.49 3.10 1.33
C TRP A 23 5.96 3.42 1.69
N GLU A 24 6.92 2.58 1.30
CA GLU A 24 8.35 2.85 1.48
C GLU A 24 8.88 3.95 0.55
N ASN A 25 8.29 4.09 -0.64
CA ASN A 25 8.70 5.09 -1.63
C ASN A 25 8.12 6.48 -1.38
N LEU A 26 7.03 6.60 -0.62
CA LEU A 26 6.35 7.87 -0.38
C LEU A 26 7.27 8.99 0.17
N PRO A 27 8.19 8.78 1.14
CA PRO A 27 9.11 9.82 1.60
C PRO A 27 10.14 10.26 0.54
N ARG A 28 10.41 9.41 -0.45
CA ARG A 28 11.23 9.79 -1.60
C ARG A 28 10.42 10.66 -2.56
N ALA A 29 9.20 10.23 -2.89
CA ALA A 29 8.28 11.01 -3.71
C ALA A 29 8.08 12.42 -3.14
N GLU A 30 7.79 12.58 -1.84
CA GLU A 30 7.63 13.89 -1.19
C GLU A 30 8.83 14.84 -1.43
N ARG A 31 10.06 14.31 -1.47
CA ARG A 31 11.27 15.13 -1.68
C ARG A 31 11.50 15.50 -3.14
N GLU A 32 10.95 14.73 -4.06
CA GLU A 32 11.18 14.85 -5.50
C GLU A 32 9.99 15.49 -6.23
N ILE A 33 8.79 15.48 -5.63
CA ILE A 33 7.52 15.84 -6.28
C ILE A 33 7.50 17.26 -6.84
N ASP A 34 8.13 18.22 -6.16
CA ASP A 34 8.24 19.61 -6.63
C ASP A 34 9.10 19.75 -7.91
N GLN A 35 9.86 18.72 -8.27
CA GLN A 35 10.69 18.67 -9.48
C GLN A 35 9.95 18.01 -10.65
N TRP A 36 8.84 17.34 -10.39
CA TRP A 36 8.00 16.70 -11.39
C TRP A 36 7.11 17.75 -12.06
N ASP A 37 6.69 17.47 -13.28
CA ASP A 37 5.69 18.34 -13.91
C ASP A 37 4.32 18.21 -13.22
N LEU A 38 3.46 19.21 -13.39
CA LEU A 38 2.17 19.24 -12.70
C LEU A 38 1.28 18.02 -13.01
N ILE A 39 1.38 17.46 -14.22
CA ILE A 39 0.58 16.29 -14.60
C ILE A 39 1.10 15.07 -13.83
N GLU A 40 2.42 14.87 -13.79
CA GLU A 40 3.05 13.80 -13.02
C GLU A 40 2.71 13.87 -11.52
N GLN A 41 2.66 15.07 -10.94
CA GLN A 41 2.26 15.27 -9.54
C GLN A 41 0.81 14.84 -9.31
N ILE A 42 -0.11 15.28 -10.19
CA ILE A 42 -1.54 14.94 -10.12
C ILE A 42 -1.72 13.44 -10.26
N ASP A 43 -1.11 12.82 -11.28
CA ASP A 43 -1.21 11.39 -11.53
C ASP A 43 -0.72 10.60 -10.32
N TYR A 44 0.41 10.98 -9.72
CA TYR A 44 0.92 10.34 -8.52
C TYR A 44 -0.05 10.43 -7.33
N ILE A 45 -0.64 11.60 -7.09
CA ILE A 45 -1.61 11.79 -5.99
C ILE A 45 -2.89 10.96 -6.24
N GLU A 46 -3.38 10.93 -7.48
CA GLU A 46 -4.58 10.19 -7.86
C GLU A 46 -4.39 8.67 -7.75
N GLU A 47 -3.18 8.16 -8.05
CA GLU A 47 -2.82 6.74 -7.87
C GLU A 47 -2.93 6.25 -6.41
N TRP A 48 -2.89 7.15 -5.42
CA TRP A 48 -3.08 6.75 -4.02
C TRP A 48 -4.51 6.31 -3.69
N THR A 49 -5.53 6.75 -4.44
CA THR A 49 -6.92 6.32 -4.22
C THR A 49 -7.10 4.81 -4.47
N PRO A 50 -6.73 4.25 -5.64
CA PRO A 50 -6.78 2.80 -5.85
C PRO A 50 -5.83 2.05 -4.92
N THR A 51 -4.65 2.60 -4.58
CA THR A 51 -3.71 2.00 -3.60
C THR A 51 -4.34 1.84 -2.22
N GLU A 52 -5.11 2.81 -1.74
CA GLU A 52 -5.90 2.65 -0.51
C GLU A 52 -6.98 1.57 -0.63
N GLY A 53 -7.59 1.43 -1.81
CA GLY A 53 -8.52 0.33 -2.10
C GLY A 53 -7.88 -1.05 -1.94
N LEU A 54 -6.66 -1.22 -2.47
CA LEU A 54 -5.87 -2.45 -2.29
C LEU A 54 -5.53 -2.72 -0.83
N ARG A 55 -5.24 -1.66 -0.05
CA ARG A 55 -5.01 -1.78 1.39
C ARG A 55 -6.25 -2.28 2.13
N HIS A 56 -7.43 -1.73 1.82
CA HIS A 56 -8.69 -2.20 2.40
C HIS A 56 -9.02 -3.66 2.02
N GLU A 57 -8.67 -4.08 0.80
CA GLU A 57 -8.78 -5.49 0.41
C GLU A 57 -7.90 -6.39 1.30
N LEU A 58 -6.64 -6.01 1.51
CA LEU A 58 -5.70 -6.73 2.37
C LEU A 58 -6.16 -6.78 3.84
N GLU A 59 -6.68 -5.66 4.37
CA GLU A 59 -7.31 -5.62 5.70
C GLU A 59 -8.45 -6.64 5.81
N GLY A 60 -9.25 -6.78 4.75
CA GLY A 60 -10.31 -7.77 4.66
C GLY A 60 -9.82 -9.22 4.73
N TYR A 61 -8.66 -9.52 4.16
CA TYR A 61 -8.02 -10.85 4.30
C TYR A 61 -7.47 -11.07 5.72
N ALA A 62 -6.84 -10.06 6.31
CA ALA A 62 -6.32 -10.11 7.68
C ALA A 62 -7.44 -10.31 8.71
N ALA A 63 -8.54 -9.56 8.59
CA ALA A 63 -9.70 -9.70 9.48
C ALA A 63 -10.35 -11.09 9.43
N LYS A 64 -10.20 -11.81 8.31
CA LYS A 64 -10.69 -13.19 8.14
C LYS A 64 -9.69 -14.26 8.60
N GLY A 65 -8.52 -13.86 9.10
CA GLY A 65 -7.46 -14.80 9.51
C GLY A 65 -6.86 -15.59 8.34
N LEU A 66 -6.84 -15.01 7.13
CA LEU A 66 -6.36 -15.69 5.92
C LEU A 66 -4.86 -15.52 5.67
N LEU A 67 -4.18 -14.67 6.46
CA LEU A 67 -2.74 -14.48 6.39
C LEU A 67 -2.03 -15.62 7.13
N ASP A 68 -0.97 -16.15 6.50
CA ASP A 68 -0.03 -17.01 7.20
C ASP A 68 0.92 -16.20 8.12
N SER A 69 1.80 -16.88 8.86
CA SER A 69 2.70 -16.22 9.83
C SER A 69 3.61 -15.18 9.19
N ASP A 70 4.10 -15.45 7.99
CA ASP A 70 5.06 -14.59 7.30
C ASP A 70 4.34 -13.38 6.70
N GLN A 71 3.16 -13.62 6.13
CA GLN A 71 2.27 -12.58 5.65
C GLN A 71 1.79 -11.66 6.78
N GLN A 72 1.49 -12.22 7.97
CA GLN A 72 1.10 -11.46 9.14
C GLN A 72 2.21 -10.51 9.60
N ALA A 73 3.46 -10.99 9.67
CA ALA A 73 4.60 -10.14 10.02
C ALA A 73 4.83 -9.00 9.00
N ARG A 74 4.66 -9.28 7.70
CA ARG A 74 4.72 -8.26 6.64
C ARG A 74 3.56 -7.28 6.70
N TYR A 75 2.37 -7.75 7.04
CA TYR A 75 1.20 -6.88 7.25
C TYR A 75 1.43 -5.92 8.43
N GLU A 76 2.01 -6.39 9.53
CA GLU A 76 2.39 -5.53 10.66
C GLU A 76 3.48 -4.52 10.29
N LYS A 77 4.43 -4.89 9.41
CA LYS A 77 5.37 -3.93 8.82
C LYS A 77 4.63 -2.87 8.00
N LEU A 78 3.71 -3.28 7.12
CA LEU A 78 2.90 -2.37 6.32
C LEU A 78 2.09 -1.39 7.20
N GLN A 79 1.47 -1.88 8.28
CA GLN A 79 0.73 -1.02 9.21
C GLN A 79 1.62 0.05 9.87
N ARG A 80 2.87 -0.28 10.21
CA ARG A 80 3.84 0.69 10.74
C ARG A 80 4.21 1.74 9.69
N LEU A 81 4.54 1.31 8.47
CA LEU A 81 4.85 2.22 7.36
C LEU A 81 3.68 3.17 7.06
N VAL A 82 2.45 2.64 7.05
CA VAL A 82 1.23 3.44 6.89
C VAL A 82 1.12 4.49 7.99
N ALA A 83 1.30 4.11 9.25
CA ALA A 83 1.21 5.05 10.36
C ALA A 83 2.30 6.14 10.30
N GLU A 84 3.53 5.77 9.93
CA GLU A 84 4.66 6.67 9.81
C GLU A 84 4.50 7.66 8.64
N ASN A 85 4.02 7.18 7.49
CA ASN A 85 4.02 7.96 6.25
C ASN A 85 2.64 8.55 5.89
N ARG A 86 1.55 8.21 6.59
CA ARG A 86 0.22 8.85 6.37
C ARG A 86 0.27 10.38 6.36
N PRO A 87 1.00 11.04 7.29
CA PRO A 87 1.06 12.50 7.30
C PRO A 87 1.67 13.08 6.03
N ILE A 88 2.57 12.35 5.35
CA ILE A 88 3.16 12.75 4.07
C ILE A 88 2.07 12.77 3.00
N LEU A 89 1.34 11.66 2.85
CA LEU A 89 0.27 11.56 1.86
C LEU A 89 -0.80 12.65 2.04
N ASN A 90 -1.16 12.96 3.30
CA ASN A 90 -2.13 14.01 3.58
C ASN A 90 -1.62 15.38 3.12
N ARG A 91 -0.34 15.71 3.34
CA ARG A 91 0.26 16.97 2.85
C ARG A 91 0.23 17.05 1.33
N LEU A 92 0.58 15.96 0.64
CA LEU A 92 0.57 15.92 -0.83
C LEU A 92 -0.83 16.08 -1.42
N ARG A 93 -1.89 15.72 -0.69
CA ARG A 93 -3.28 15.90 -1.13
C ARG A 93 -3.83 17.30 -0.87
N GLU A 94 -3.20 18.06 0.02
CA GLU A 94 -3.61 19.40 0.42
C GLU A 94 -2.86 20.51 -0.34
N SER A 95 -1.79 20.16 -1.06
CA SER A 95 -1.01 21.05 -1.94
C SER A 95 -1.69 21.27 -3.29
#